data_AF-A0A9E5SVW4-F1
#
_entry.id   AF-A0A9E5SVW4-F1
#
_cell.length_a   1.000
_cell.length_b   1.000
_cell.length_c   1.000
_cell.angle_alpha   90.00
_cell.angle_beta   90.00
_cell.angle_gamma   90.00
#
_symmetry.space_group_name_H-M   'P 1'
#
loop_
_entity.id
_entity.type
_entity.pdbx_description
1 polymer ?
#
loop_
_entity_poly.entity_id
_entity_poly.type
_entity_poly.pdbx_seq_one_letter_code
_entity_poly.pdbx_strand_id
1 'polypeptide(L)'
;MGRLITTNLLAFAEFERAMIVERTQAGKAIARTKAGYHEGRPKKYNNEQLQHAVGLLKDNSYKQVERMTGISKSTLIRAQKHESN
;
A
#
# COMPACT_ATOMS: atom_id res chain seq x y z
N MET A 1 46.72 4.95 4.95
CA MET A 1 46.32 3.92 3.96
C MET A 1 44.98 3.24 4.29
N GLY A 2 44.75 2.72 5.50
CA GLY A 2 43.48 2.05 5.84
C GLY A 2 42.20 2.85 5.55
N ARG A 3 42.18 4.14 5.93
CA ARG A 3 41.04 5.04 5.65
C ARG A 3 40.73 5.18 4.15
N LEU A 4 41.75 5.27 3.31
CA LEU A 4 41.58 5.40 1.85
C LEU A 4 40.95 4.14 1.27
N ILE A 5 41.45 2.96 1.67
CA ILE A 5 40.95 1.67 1.20
C ILE A 5 39.49 1.47 1.64
N THR A 6 39.17 1.75 2.90
CA THR A 6 37.78 1.63 3.39
C THR A 6 36.83 2.59 2.69
N THR A 7 37.23 3.83 2.46
CA THR A 7 36.39 4.82 1.76
C THR A 7 36.13 4.39 0.32
N ASN A 8 37.13 3.88 -0.37
CA ASN A 8 36.98 3.44 -1.75
C ASN A 8 36.08 2.20 -1.86
N LEU A 9 36.22 1.22 -0.95
CA LEU A 9 35.34 0.06 -0.89
C LEU A 9 33.88 0.45 -0.59
N LEU A 10 33.65 1.38 0.34
CA LEU A 10 32.30 1.87 0.64
C LEU A 10 31.69 2.64 -0.54
N ALA A 11 32.49 3.45 -1.24
CA ALA A 11 32.02 4.18 -2.42
C ALA A 11 31.55 3.22 -3.53
N PHE A 12 32.25 2.10 -3.75
CA PHE A 12 31.81 1.08 -4.69
C PHE A 12 30.52 0.38 -4.22
N ALA A 13 30.41 0.05 -2.93
CA ALA A 13 29.19 -0.56 -2.39
C ALA A 13 27.96 0.37 -2.54
N GLU A 14 28.13 1.68 -2.33
CA GLU A 14 27.08 2.67 -2.56
C GLU A 14 26.69 2.77 -4.03
N PHE A 15 27.68 2.78 -4.94
CA PHE A 15 27.47 2.82 -6.38
C PHE A 15 26.69 1.60 -6.87
N GLU A 16 27.08 0.39 -6.45
CA GLU A 16 26.38 -0.85 -6.81
C GLU A 16 24.93 -0.85 -6.30
N ARG A 17 24.70 -0.40 -5.08
CA ARG A 17 23.35 -0.24 -4.53
C ARG A 17 22.52 0.75 -5.36
N ALA A 18 23.11 1.88 -5.75
CA ALA A 18 22.42 2.89 -6.56
C ALA A 18 22.01 2.32 -7.92
N MET A 19 22.90 1.57 -8.59
CA MET A 19 22.58 0.90 -9.86
C MET A 19 21.43 -0.10 -9.72
N ILE A 20 21.38 -0.88 -8.63
CA ILE A 20 20.27 -1.82 -8.38
C ILE A 20 18.96 -1.06 -8.18
N VAL A 21 18.97 0.03 -7.40
CA VAL A 21 17.79 0.87 -7.19
C VAL A 21 17.31 1.45 -8.52
N GLU A 22 18.18 2.04 -9.33
CA GLU A 22 17.82 2.62 -10.62
C GLU A 22 17.17 1.58 -11.54
N ARG A 23 17.79 0.40 -11.70
CA ARG A 23 17.27 -0.68 -12.55
C ARG A 23 15.91 -1.18 -12.06
N THR A 24 15.72 -1.33 -10.76
CA THR A 24 14.43 -1.76 -10.19
C THR A 24 13.35 -0.70 -10.34
N GLN A 25 13.68 0.60 -10.17
CA GLN A 25 12.73 1.68 -10.41
C GLN A 25 12.33 1.77 -11.88
N ALA A 26 13.27 1.62 -12.82
CA ALA A 26 12.97 1.59 -14.25
C ALA A 26 12.02 0.42 -14.60
N GLY A 27 12.31 -0.79 -14.10
CA GLY A 27 11.43 -1.95 -14.27
C GLY A 27 10.04 -1.73 -13.66
N LYS A 28 9.98 -1.10 -12.49
CA LYS A 28 8.72 -0.74 -11.82
C LYS A 28 7.93 0.31 -12.60
N ALA A 29 8.59 1.30 -13.20
CA ALA A 29 7.96 2.29 -14.06
C ALA A 29 7.31 1.65 -15.28
N ILE A 30 7.96 0.65 -15.88
CA ILE A 30 7.37 -0.14 -16.98
C ILE A 30 6.20 -1.00 -16.46
N ALA A 31 6.31 -1.61 -15.28
CA ALA A 31 5.21 -2.39 -14.72
C ALA A 31 3.96 -1.52 -14.47
N ARG A 32 4.14 -0.27 -14.03
CA ARG A 32 3.06 0.71 -13.82
C ARG A 32 2.23 1.02 -15.07
N THR A 33 2.78 0.86 -16.28
CA THR A 33 2.03 1.11 -17.52
C THR A 33 1.15 -0.06 -17.94
N LYS A 34 1.33 -1.25 -17.34
CA LYS A 34 0.57 -2.45 -17.71
C LYS A 34 -0.85 -2.38 -17.13
N ALA A 35 -1.82 -2.78 -17.95
CA ALA A 35 -3.21 -2.88 -17.52
C ALA A 35 -3.35 -3.83 -16.32
N GLY A 36 -4.12 -3.42 -15.32
CA GLY A 36 -4.33 -4.20 -14.09
C GLY A 36 -3.18 -4.15 -13.08
N TYR A 37 -2.10 -3.40 -13.33
CA TYR A 37 -1.07 -3.19 -12.32
C TYR A 37 -1.62 -2.38 -11.15
N HIS A 38 -1.44 -2.91 -9.94
CA HIS A 38 -1.77 -2.22 -8.69
C HIS A 38 -0.54 -2.21 -7.79
N GLU A 39 -0.18 -1.02 -7.33
CA GLU A 39 0.96 -0.86 -6.43
C GLU A 39 0.52 -0.95 -4.96
N GLY A 40 1.33 -1.61 -4.15
CA GLY A 40 1.08 -1.76 -2.72
C GLY A 40 0.24 -2.98 -2.37
N ARG A 41 -0.34 -2.96 -1.18
CA ARG A 41 -1.08 -4.11 -0.65
C ARG A 41 -2.43 -4.25 -1.35
N PRO A 42 -2.78 -5.44 -1.88
CA PRO A 42 -4.11 -5.70 -2.42
C PRO A 42 -5.23 -5.38 -1.42
N LYS A 43 -6.35 -4.84 -1.91
CA LYS A 43 -7.52 -4.59 -1.07
C LYS A 43 -8.03 -5.92 -0.51
N LYS A 44 -8.18 -5.97 0.83
CA LYS A 44 -8.68 -7.17 1.53
C LYS A 44 -10.16 -7.43 1.30
N TYR A 45 -10.96 -6.37 1.15
CA TYR A 45 -12.41 -6.44 0.99
C TYR A 45 -12.80 -5.97 -0.40
N ASN A 46 -13.79 -6.63 -1.00
CA ASN A 46 -14.35 -6.21 -2.28
C ASN A 46 -15.24 -4.96 -2.09
N ASN A 47 -15.62 -4.31 -3.19
CA ASN A 47 -16.43 -3.10 -3.12
C ASN A 47 -17.84 -3.38 -2.58
N GLU A 48 -18.44 -4.52 -2.92
CA GLU A 48 -19.79 -4.91 -2.48
C GLU A 48 -19.86 -5.11 -0.95
N GLN A 49 -18.85 -5.76 -0.36
CA GLN A 49 -18.73 -5.95 1.09
C GLN A 49 -18.60 -4.61 1.80
N LEU A 50 -17.83 -3.68 1.23
CA LEU A 50 -17.67 -2.34 1.80
C LEU A 50 -18.98 -1.54 1.69
N GLN A 51 -19.66 -1.58 0.55
CA GLN A 51 -20.95 -0.91 0.36
C GLN A 51 -22.02 -1.49 1.29
N HIS A 52 -22.08 -2.81 1.41
CA HIS A 52 -22.97 -3.46 2.36
C HIS A 52 -22.69 -3.02 3.80
N ALA A 53 -21.42 -3.02 4.21
CA ALA A 53 -21.02 -2.63 5.54
C ALA A 53 -21.28 -1.14 5.84
N VAL A 54 -21.10 -0.23 4.87
CA VAL A 54 -21.45 1.19 5.03
C VAL A 54 -22.96 1.40 5.05
N GLY A 55 -23.72 0.65 4.26
CA GLY A 55 -25.19 0.64 4.32
C GLY A 55 -25.71 0.30 5.72
N LEU A 56 -25.09 -0.69 6.39
CA LEU A 56 -25.44 -1.07 7.76
C LEU A 56 -25.19 0.04 8.80
N LEU A 57 -24.30 1.01 8.52
CA LEU A 57 -24.01 2.13 9.43
C LEU A 57 -25.15 3.15 9.52
N LYS A 58 -26.18 3.08 8.66
CA LYS A 58 -27.38 3.91 8.77
C LYS A 58 -28.19 3.59 10.04
N ASP A 59 -28.28 2.31 10.36
CA ASP A 59 -29.12 1.80 11.47
C ASP A 59 -28.30 1.24 12.64
N ASN A 60 -26.98 1.06 12.48
CA ASN A 60 -26.12 0.41 13.46
C ASN A 60 -24.87 1.24 13.80
N SER A 61 -24.38 1.10 15.04
CA SER A 61 -23.11 1.69 15.43
C SER A 61 -21.91 0.97 14.79
N TYR A 62 -20.79 1.68 14.64
CA TYR A 62 -19.54 1.11 14.13
C TYR A 62 -19.10 -0.19 14.84
N LYS A 63 -19.29 -0.31 16.16
CA LYS A 63 -18.94 -1.52 16.92
C LYS A 63 -19.87 -2.70 16.61
N GLN A 64 -21.13 -2.42 16.27
CA GLN A 64 -22.07 -3.46 15.86
C GLN A 64 -21.72 -3.95 14.45
N VAL A 65 -21.50 -3.03 13.51
CA VAL A 65 -21.12 -3.37 12.12
C VAL A 65 -19.78 -4.11 12.07
N GLU A 66 -18.79 -3.71 12.86
CA GLU A 66 -17.50 -4.42 12.98
C GLU A 66 -17.68 -5.87 13.45
N ARG A 67 -18.56 -6.12 14.43
CA ARG A 67 -18.87 -7.48 14.88
C ARG A 67 -19.65 -8.29 13.84
N MET A 68 -20.54 -7.66 13.09
CA MET A 68 -21.36 -8.32 12.06
C MET A 68 -20.55 -8.69 10.82
N THR A 69 -19.65 -7.81 10.38
CA THR A 69 -18.95 -7.92 9.09
C THR A 69 -17.49 -8.37 9.23
N GLY A 70 -16.92 -8.30 10.42
CA GLY A 70 -15.48 -8.52 10.67
C GLY A 70 -14.58 -7.42 10.09
N ILE A 71 -15.17 -6.32 9.57
CA ILE A 71 -14.43 -5.19 9.02
C ILE A 71 -14.11 -4.21 10.16
N SER A 72 -12.83 -3.86 10.30
CA SER A 72 -12.40 -2.99 11.39
C SER A 72 -13.08 -1.62 11.33
N LYS A 73 -13.33 -1.03 12.50
CA LYS A 73 -13.88 0.34 12.60
C LYS A 73 -13.11 1.35 11.73
N SER A 74 -11.78 1.27 11.71
CA SER A 74 -10.92 2.15 10.89
C SER A 74 -11.14 1.98 9.39
N THR A 75 -11.51 0.78 8.94
CA THR A 75 -11.81 0.50 7.53
C THR A 75 -13.21 1.01 7.17
N LEU A 76 -14.18 0.86 8.07
CA LEU A 76 -15.53 1.40 7.90
C LEU A 76 -15.54 2.93 7.79
N ILE A 77 -14.83 3.63 8.68
CA ILE A 77 -14.71 5.11 8.64
C ILE A 77 -14.08 5.57 7.32
N ARG A 78 -13.01 4.89 6.88
CA ARG A 78 -12.34 5.20 5.61
C ARG A 78 -13.28 4.99 4.43
N ALA A 79 -14.03 3.89 4.41
CA ALA A 79 -15.00 3.60 3.36
C ALA A 79 -16.13 4.65 3.32
N GLN A 80 -16.69 5.02 4.46
CA GLN A 80 -17.75 6.02 4.53
C GLN A 80 -17.29 7.42 4.08
N LYS A 81 -16.05 7.81 4.37
CA LYS A 81 -15.47 9.06 3.86
C LYS A 81 -15.31 9.05 2.33
N HIS A 82 -14.96 7.90 1.75
CA HIS A 82 -14.87 7.75 0.30
C HIS A 82 -16.23 7.77 -0.41
N GLU A 83 -17.33 7.43 0.28
CA GLU A 83 -18.68 7.46 -0.30
C GLU A 83 -19.34 8.84 -0.19
N SER A 84 -18.92 9.66 0.77
CA SER A 84 -19.47 11.02 1.00
C SER A 84 -18.84 12.10 0.11
N ASN A 85 -17.92 11.74 -0.78
CA ASN A 85 -17.10 12.64 -1.59
C ASN A 85 -17.09 12.19 -3.05
#